data_AF-A0A2E6PZR1-F1
#
_entry.id   AF-A0A2E6PZR1-F1
#
_cell.length_a   1.000
_cell.length_b   1.000
_cell.length_c   1.000
_cell.angle_alpha   90.00
_cell.angle_beta   90.00
_cell.angle_gamma   90.00
#
_symmetry.space_group_name_H-M   'P 1'
#
loop_
_entity.id
_entity.type
_entity.pdbx_description
1 polymer ?
#
loop_
_entity_poly.entity_id
_entity_poly.type
_entity_poly.pdbx_seq_one_letter_code
_entity_poly.pdbx_strand_id
1 'polypeptide(L)' 'MADWIKVVTEIGTTRIRLKSICAYQINEDASKLLIYTKDNSLFQISEDVEDKFKLLDSEFKIK' A
#
# COMPACT_ATOMS: atom_id res chain seq x y z
N MET A 1 -16.56 -1.32 7.90
CA MET A 1 -15.99 0.02 8.15
C MET A 1 -14.75 0.11 7.27
N ALA A 2 -14.57 1.23 6.57
CA ALA A 2 -13.96 1.30 5.23
C ALA A 2 -12.66 0.46 5.03
N ASP A 3 -12.84 -0.74 4.46
CA ASP A 3 -11.81 -1.71 4.06
C ASP A 3 -10.95 -1.23 2.87
N TRP A 4 -10.76 0.09 2.71
CA TRP A 4 -10.15 0.69 1.54
C TRP A 4 -9.06 1.67 1.93
N ILE A 5 -7.86 1.48 1.39
CA ILE A 5 -6.76 2.43 1.48
C ILE A 5 -6.73 3.29 0.22
N LYS A 6 -6.75 4.61 0.40
CA LYS A 6 -6.49 5.58 -0.67
C LYS A 6 -4.98 5.69 -0.83
N VAL A 7 -4.48 5.36 -1.99
CA VAL A 7 -3.06 5.44 -2.36
C VAL A 7 -2.90 6.35 -3.57
N VAL A 8 -1.82 7.11 -3.61
CA VAL A 8 -1.49 7.97 -4.75
C VAL A 8 -0.36 7.27 -5.51
N THR A 9 -0.64 6.89 -6.75
CA THR A 9 0.32 6.26 -7.65
C THR A 9 0.76 7.28 -8.70
N GLU A 10 1.85 7.02 -9.43
CA GLU A 10 2.31 7.90 -10.53
C GLU A 10 1.22 8.17 -11.60
N ILE A 11 0.24 7.27 -11.75
CA ILE A 11 -0.83 7.36 -12.74
C ILE A 11 -2.06 8.10 -12.16
N GLY A 12 -2.10 8.31 -10.84
CA GLY A 12 -3.17 9.01 -10.14
C GLY A 12 -3.58 8.35 -8.81
N THR A 13 -4.65 8.87 -8.21
CA THR A 13 -5.19 8.35 -6.96
C THR A 13 -5.96 7.05 -7.19
N THR A 14 -5.52 5.97 -6.56
CA THR A 14 -6.19 4.66 -6.58
C THR A 14 -6.70 4.28 -5.19
N ARG A 15 -7.83 3.58 -5.13
CA ARG A 15 -8.40 3.05 -3.88
C ARG A 15 -8.25 1.53 -3.90
N ILE A 16 -7.46 0.98 -2.99
CA ILE A 16 -7.18 -0.47 -2.90
C ILE A 16 -7.96 -1.03 -1.71
N ARG A 17 -8.58 -2.20 -1.86
CA ARG A 17 -9.18 -2.90 -0.71
C ARG A 17 -8.07 -3.49 0.17
N LEU A 18 -8.05 -3.14 1.46
CA LEU A 18 -7.14 -3.69 2.47
C LEU A 18 -7.22 -5.23 2.53
N LYS A 19 -8.42 -5.81 2.54
CA LYS A 19 -8.64 -7.27 2.46
C LYS A 19 -8.04 -7.95 1.23
N SER A 20 -7.85 -7.21 0.15
CA SER A 20 -7.26 -7.72 -1.07
C SER A 20 -5.74 -7.55 -1.09
N ILE A 21 -5.15 -6.79 -0.18
CA ILE A 21 -3.69 -6.71 -0.06
C ILE A 21 -3.19 -8.04 0.50
N CYS A 22 -2.23 -8.62 -0.19
CA CYS A 22 -1.59 -9.88 0.18
C CYS A 22 -0.19 -9.64 0.73
N ALA A 23 0.52 -8.65 0.20
CA ALA A 23 1.82 -8.23 0.69
C ALA A 23 2.02 -6.75 0.39
N TYR A 24 2.86 -6.09 1.17
CA TYR A 24 3.33 -4.74 0.89
C TYR A 24 4.81 -4.66 1.25
N GLN A 25 5.58 -3.90 0.48
CA GLN A 25 7.03 -3.82 0.62
C GLN A 25 7.47 -2.39 0.29
N ILE A 26 8.41 -1.86 1.06
CA ILE A 26 9.14 -0.66 0.66
C ILE A 26 10.37 -1.09 -0.13
N ASN A 27 10.66 -0.41 -1.24
CA ASN A 27 11.93 -0.58 -1.95
C ASN A 27 13.13 -0.20 -1.07
N GLU A 28 14.32 -0.73 -1.40
CA GLU A 28 15.56 -0.50 -0.64
C GLU A 28 15.91 1.00 -0.47
N ASP A 29 15.58 1.83 -1.46
CA ASP A 29 15.75 3.29 -1.41
C ASP A 29 14.70 4.03 -0.55
N ALA A 30 13.81 3.32 0.15
CA ALA A 30 12.67 3.87 0.89
C ALA A 30 11.75 4.81 0.07
N SER A 31 11.92 4.83 -1.24
CA SER A 31 11.36 5.84 -2.13
C SER A 31 10.02 5.42 -2.75
N LYS A 32 9.71 4.12 -2.73
CA LYS A 32 8.44 3.60 -3.25
C LYS A 32 7.89 2.49 -2.37
N LEU A 33 6.57 2.53 -2.12
CA LEU A 33 5.80 1.47 -1.49
C LEU A 33 5.12 0.62 -2.59
N LEU A 34 5.47 -0.65 -2.62
CA LEU A 34 4.90 -1.69 -3.48
C LEU A 34 3.79 -2.39 -2.71
N ILE A 35 2.56 -2.37 -3.22
CA ILE A 35 1.43 -3.13 -2.66
C ILE A 35 1.05 -4.21 -3.64
N TYR A 36 1.13 -5.45 -3.18
CA TYR A 36 0.72 -6.65 -3.90
C TYR A 36 -0.68 -7.04 -3.44
N THR A 37 -1.60 -7.14 -4.39
CA THR A 37 -2.96 -7.62 -4.12
C THR A 37 -3.13 -9.08 -4.51
N LYS A 38 -4.10 -9.77 -3.90
CA LYS A 38 -4.50 -11.15 -4.21
C LYS A 38 -4.96 -11.33 -5.66
N ASP A 39 -5.37 -10.24 -6.31
CA ASP A 39 -5.76 -10.20 -7.72
C ASP A 39 -4.54 -10.12 -8.66
N ASN A 40 -3.32 -10.34 -8.14
CA ASN A 40 -2.06 -10.21 -8.87
C ASN A 40 -1.77 -8.79 -9.39
N SER A 41 -2.49 -7.77 -8.89
CA SER A 41 -2.23 -6.38 -9.22
C SER A 41 -1.16 -5.79 -8.29
N LEU A 42 -0.17 -5.13 -8.90
CA LEU A 42 0.91 -4.40 -8.23
C LEU A 42 0.60 -2.90 -8.25
N PHE A 43 0.61 -2.27 -7.08
CA PHE A 43 0.51 -0.81 -6.96
C PHE A 43 1.83 -0.24 -6.47
N GLN A 44 2.33 0.76 -7.20
CA GLN A 44 3.55 1.50 -6.86
C GLN A 44 3.17 2.90 -6.39
N ILE A 45 3.60 3.23 -5.18
CA ILE A 45 3.29 4.48 -4.49
C ILE A 45 4.61 5.18 -4.27
N SER A 46 4.79 6.36 -4.86
CA SER A 46 6.01 7.16 -4.72
C SER A 46 5.80 8.37 -3.78
N GLU A 47 4.63 8.47 -3.15
CA GLU A 47 4.20 9.61 -2.34
C GLU A 47 3.74 9.13 -0.96
N ASP A 48 4.16 9.83 0.11
CA ASP A 48 3.83 9.49 1.51
C ASP A 48 4.10 8.02 1.88
N VAL A 49 5.17 7.43 1.33
CA VAL A 49 5.56 6.02 1.47
C VAL A 49 5.62 5.57 2.93
N GLU A 50 6.30 6.33 3.79
CA GLU A 50 6.44 6.00 5.23
C GLU A 50 5.11 6.05 5.98
N ASP A 51 4.28 7.07 5.71
CA ASP A 51 2.99 7.25 6.39
C ASP A 51 2.02 6.13 5.98
N LYS A 52 1.98 5.81 4.69
CA LYS A 52 1.19 4.69 4.15
C LYS A 52 1.69 3.34 4.67
N PHE A 53 2.99 3.17 4.80
CA PHE A 53 3.55 1.94 5.36
C PHE A 53 3.19 1.79 6.84
N LYS A 54 3.33 2.84 7.66
CA LYS A 54 2.91 2.82 9.08
C LYS A 54 1.42 2.56 9.23
N LEU A 55 0.60 3.12 8.34
CA LEU A 55 -0.84 2.85 8.31
C LEU A 55 -1.12 1.37 8.00
N LEU A 56 -0.45 0.80 6.99
CA LEU A 56 -0.57 -0.61 6.64
C LEU A 56 -0.10 -1.49 7.81
N ASP A 57 1.05 -1.20 8.41
CA ASP A 57 1.59 -1.94 9.53
C ASP A 57 0.63 -1.96 10.73
N SER A 58 0.02 -0.81 11.04
CA SER A 58 -0.98 -0.68 12.09
C SER A 58 -2.27 -1.47 11.79
N GLU A 59 -2.75 -1.44 10.54
CA GLU A 59 -3.96 -2.15 10.11
C GLU A 59 -3.74 -3.67 10.03
N PHE A 60 -2.57 -4.10 9.54
CA PHE A 60 -2.20 -5.52 9.45
C PHE A 60 -1.74 -6.09 10.80
N LYS A 61 -1.57 -5.25 11.83
CA LYS A 61 -1.14 -5.63 13.18
C LYS A 61 0.08 -6.56 13.15
N ILE A 62 1.00 -6.32 12.22
CA ILE A 62 2.26 -7.05 12.20
C ILE A 62 3.05 -6.55 13.42
N LYS A 63 3.48 -7.47 14.26
CA LYS A 63 4.06 -7.20 15.59
C LYS A 63 5.49 -7.70 15.63
#